data_AF-B2VS16-F1
#
_entry.id   AF-B2VS16-F1
#
_cell.length_a   1.000
_cell.length_b   1.000
_cell.length_c   1.000
_cell.angle_alpha   90.00
_cell.angle_beta   90.00
_cell.angle_gamma   90.00
#
_symmetry.space_group_name_H-M   'P 1'
#
loop_
_entity.id
_entity.type
_entity.pdbx_description
1 polymer ?
#
loop_
_entity_poly.entity_id
_entity_poly.type
_entity_poly.pdbx_seq_one_letter_code
_entity_poly.pdbx_strand_id
1 'polypeptide(L)'
;MSATGWSDGSLPNTLTHKAQPRQLVTGAHTVSDISCRSCGSVLGWKYVDAAEDSQKYKVGKYILETKRIVKGAEWEQDMEEEDNGMVNETKDEDVEFDSQDEDECEDLFSGIWTPQLASKRRKRRAYGHLDLSR
;
A
#
# COMPACT_ATOMS: atom_id res chain seq x y z
N MET A 1 28.74 0.56 24.82
CA MET A 1 27.81 0.06 23.77
C MET A 1 27.47 1.27 22.92
N SER A 2 28.17 1.45 21.80
CA SER A 2 28.08 2.67 21.00
C SER A 2 26.71 2.72 20.33
N ALA A 3 25.86 3.66 20.78
CA ALA A 3 24.60 3.94 20.13
C ALA A 3 24.90 4.29 18.66
N THR A 4 24.40 3.48 17.72
CA THR A 4 24.28 3.88 16.33
C THR A 4 23.18 4.93 16.27
N GLY A 5 23.49 6.14 16.72
CA GLY A 5 22.62 7.29 16.58
C GLY A 5 22.39 7.51 15.10
N TRP A 6 21.17 7.25 14.64
CA TRP A 6 20.75 7.72 13.35
C TRP A 6 20.85 9.25 13.38
N SER A 7 21.67 9.80 12.49
CA SER A 7 21.68 11.24 12.29
C SER A 7 20.31 11.62 11.78
N ASP A 8 19.65 12.55 12.49
CA ASP A 8 18.34 13.07 12.14
C ASP A 8 18.33 13.46 10.65
N GLY A 9 17.50 12.77 9.85
CA GLY A 9 17.43 12.95 8.40
C GLY A 9 18.21 11.94 7.52
N SER A 10 18.78 10.86 8.05
CA SER A 10 19.30 9.73 7.25
C SER A 10 18.24 8.68 6.96
N LEU A 11 18.20 8.15 5.73
CA LEU A 11 17.25 7.10 5.34
C LEU A 11 17.60 5.76 6.02
N PRO A 12 16.64 5.10 6.69
CA PRO A 12 16.88 3.80 7.32
C PRO A 12 17.27 2.75 6.28
N ASN A 13 18.06 1.76 6.70
CA ASN A 13 18.54 0.67 5.83
C ASN A 13 19.32 1.12 4.58
N THR A 14 19.88 2.33 4.60
CA THR A 14 20.77 2.83 3.55
C THR A 14 22.16 3.15 4.08
N LEU A 15 23.15 3.08 3.19
CA LEU A 15 24.54 3.48 3.45
C LEU A 15 24.82 4.74 2.63
N THR A 16 25.28 5.80 3.31
CA THR A 16 25.71 7.04 2.64
C THR A 16 27.20 6.96 2.36
N HIS A 17 27.57 7.10 1.08
CA HIS A 17 28.96 7.07 0.62
C HIS A 17 29.62 8.45 0.75
N LYS A 18 30.93 8.49 0.50
CA LYS A 18 31.73 9.72 0.55
C LYS A 18 31.14 10.78 -0.39
N ALA A 19 31.06 12.01 0.10
CA ALA A 19 30.64 13.16 -0.70
C ALA A 19 31.64 13.41 -1.84
N GLN A 20 31.12 13.53 -3.06
CA GLN A 20 31.89 13.79 -4.28
C GLN A 20 31.28 14.96 -5.06
N PRO A 21 32.11 15.86 -5.61
CA PRO A 21 31.63 16.91 -6.49
C PRO A 21 31.20 16.33 -7.84
N ARG A 22 30.03 16.73 -8.33
CA ARG A 22 29.44 16.28 -9.60
C ARG A 22 28.83 17.46 -10.35
N GLN A 23 29.05 17.50 -11.66
CA GLN A 23 28.36 18.43 -12.55
C GLN A 23 27.00 17.86 -12.94
N LEU A 24 25.93 18.56 -12.59
CA LEU A 24 24.57 18.23 -12.95
C LEU A 24 24.04 19.29 -13.91
N VAL A 25 22.88 19.03 -14.52
CA VAL A 25 22.22 19.98 -15.45
C VAL A 25 21.99 21.34 -14.79
N THR A 26 21.76 21.37 -13.47
CA THR A 26 21.55 22.60 -12.69
C THR A 26 22.83 23.20 -12.10
N GLY A 27 24.02 22.75 -12.51
CA GLY A 27 25.32 23.26 -12.07
C GLY A 27 26.11 22.32 -11.16
N ALA A 28 27.15 22.86 -10.51
CA ALA A 28 28.08 22.13 -9.66
C ALA A 28 27.49 21.82 -8.28
N HIS A 29 27.40 20.54 -7.93
CA HIS A 29 26.86 20.08 -6.65
C HIS A 29 27.81 19.08 -5.99
N THR A 30 27.83 19.07 -4.65
CA THR A 30 28.46 18.00 -3.89
C THR A 30 27.39 16.99 -3.49
N VAL A 31 27.51 15.76 -3.98
CA VAL A 31 26.52 14.70 -3.76
C VAL A 31 27.18 13.49 -3.10
N SER A 32 26.39 12.77 -2.29
CA SER A 32 26.81 11.48 -1.71
C SER A 32 25.92 10.39 -2.27
N ASP A 33 26.53 9.36 -2.86
CA ASP A 33 25.79 8.18 -3.32
C ASP A 33 25.19 7.42 -2.14
N ILE A 34 24.09 6.73 -2.40
CA ILE A 34 23.33 5.98 -1.41
C ILE A 34 23.12 4.58 -1.93
N SER A 35 23.49 3.58 -1.13
CA SER A 35 23.24 2.18 -1.43
C SER A 35 22.37 1.52 -0.39
N CYS A 36 21.63 0.48 -0.81
CA CYS A 36 20.92 -0.40 0.11
C CYS A 36 21.91 -1.11 1.03
N ARG A 37 21.66 -1.12 2.34
CA ARG A 37 22.50 -1.83 3.31
C ARG A 37 22.47 -3.35 3.11
N SER A 38 21.34 -3.89 2.66
CA SER A 38 21.13 -5.35 2.56
C SER A 38 21.71 -5.95 1.29
N CYS A 39 21.54 -5.29 0.14
CA CYS A 39 21.99 -5.82 -1.15
C CYS A 39 23.16 -5.04 -1.79
N GLY A 40 23.58 -3.93 -1.19
CA GLY A 40 24.70 -3.10 -1.69
C GLY A 40 24.43 -2.33 -2.98
N SER A 41 23.25 -2.49 -3.60
CA SER A 41 22.90 -1.79 -4.83
C SER A 41 22.75 -0.28 -4.59
N VAL A 42 23.32 0.53 -5.49
CA VAL A 42 23.19 1.98 -5.48
C VAL A 42 21.75 2.36 -5.81
N LEU A 43 21.05 3.00 -4.88
CA LEU A 43 19.66 3.43 -5.02
C LEU A 43 19.55 4.84 -5.60
N GLY A 44 20.59 5.67 -5.41
CA GLY A 44 20.62 7.05 -5.87
C GLY A 44 21.64 7.90 -5.11
N TRP A 45 21.33 9.18 -4.87
CA TRP A 45 22.22 10.12 -4.20
C TRP A 45 21.49 11.18 -3.34
N LYS A 46 22.21 11.74 -2.38
CA LYS A 46 21.80 12.90 -1.55
C LYS A 46 22.60 14.13 -1.93
N TYR A 47 21.96 15.29 -1.93
CA TYR A 47 22.66 16.56 -2.01
C TYR A 47 23.28 16.91 -0.65
N VAL A 48 24.60 17.06 -0.61
CA VAL A 48 25.35 17.45 0.58
C VAL A 48 25.60 18.94 0.58
N ASP A 49 25.94 19.51 -0.57
CA ASP A 49 26.19 20.94 -0.73
C ASP A 49 25.94 21.39 -2.18
N ALA A 50 25.70 22.68 -2.37
CA ALA A 50 25.52 23.29 -3.68
C ALA A 50 26.35 24.57 -3.77
N ALA A 51 27.09 24.73 -4.87
CA ALA A 51 27.96 25.90 -5.06
C ALA A 51 27.17 27.21 -5.18
N GLU A 52 25.93 27.13 -5.69
CA GLU A 52 25.06 28.30 -5.89
C GLU A 52 23.94 28.35 -4.84
N ASP A 53 23.75 29.51 -4.21
CA ASP A 53 22.73 29.72 -3.18
C ASP A 53 21.31 29.39 -3.67
N SER A 54 21.02 29.67 -4.95
CA SER A 54 19.74 29.34 -5.57
C SER A 54 19.45 27.85 -5.63
N GLN A 55 20.45 26.98 -5.48
CA GLN A 55 20.31 25.51 -5.47
C GLN A 55 20.36 24.91 -4.06
N LYS A 56 20.65 25.69 -3.02
CA LYS A 56 20.76 25.20 -1.63
C LYS A 56 19.48 24.58 -1.08
N TYR A 57 18.32 24.92 -1.65
CA TYR A 57 17.04 24.28 -1.28
C TYR A 57 17.02 22.76 -1.54
N LYS A 58 17.90 22.24 -2.39
CA LYS A 58 18.07 20.81 -2.65
C LYS A 58 18.93 20.11 -1.61
N VAL A 59 19.74 20.84 -0.85
CA VAL A 59 20.63 20.26 0.16
C VAL A 59 19.82 19.50 1.19
N GLY A 60 20.25 18.28 1.51
CA GLY A 60 19.53 17.36 2.38
C GLY A 60 18.43 16.54 1.68
N LYS A 61 18.07 16.85 0.42
CA LYS A 61 17.11 16.06 -0.36
C LYS A 61 17.78 14.86 -1.02
N TYR A 62 16.94 13.88 -1.35
CA TYR A 62 17.31 12.58 -1.91
C TYR A 62 16.75 12.42 -3.31
N ILE A 63 17.55 11.86 -4.22
CA ILE A 63 17.12 11.40 -5.53
C ILE A 63 17.32 9.89 -5.55
N LEU A 64 16.25 9.16 -5.86
CA LEU A 64 16.26 7.70 -5.94
C LEU A 64 15.86 7.28 -7.36
N GLU A 65 16.52 6.25 -7.87
CA GLU A 65 16.18 5.65 -9.15
C GLU A 65 14.89 4.84 -9.03
N THR A 66 13.84 5.23 -9.77
CA THR A 66 12.53 4.54 -9.75
C THR A 66 12.64 3.04 -10.06
N LYS A 67 13.62 2.62 -10.86
CA LYS A 67 13.86 1.20 -11.17
C LYS A 67 14.28 0.36 -9.96
N ARG A 68 14.71 1.01 -8.87
CA ARG A 68 15.27 0.35 -7.68
C ARG A 68 14.42 0.57 -6.43
N ILE A 69 13.29 1.26 -6.56
CA ILE A 69 12.36 1.52 -5.46
C ILE A 69 10.95 1.11 -5.86
N VAL A 70 10.22 0.54 -4.91
CA VAL A 70 8.79 0.27 -5.02
C VAL A 70 8.09 1.17 -4.00
N LYS A 71 7.04 1.89 -4.42
CA LYS A 71 6.37 2.89 -3.57
C LYS A 71 5.54 2.28 -2.43
N GLY A 72 5.33 0.96 -2.45
CA GLY A 72 4.75 0.16 -1.39
C GLY A 72 4.78 -1.29 -1.83
N ALA A 73 5.34 -2.17 -1.00
CA ALA A 73 4.95 -3.57 -1.05
C ALA A 73 3.66 -3.62 -0.23
N GLU A 74 2.51 -3.74 -0.90
CA GLU A 74 1.37 -4.38 -0.26
C GLU A 74 1.89 -5.78 0.07
N TRP A 75 2.13 -6.05 1.35
CA TRP A 75 2.25 -7.43 1.79
C TRP A 75 0.84 -7.97 1.59
N GLU A 76 0.63 -8.65 0.47
CA GLU A 76 -0.56 -9.46 0.23
C GLU A 76 -0.90 -10.17 1.54
N GLN A 77 -2.00 -9.77 2.18
CA GLN A 77 -2.59 -10.49 3.31
C GLN A 77 -3.35 -11.67 2.73
N ASP A 78 -2.60 -12.52 2.05
CA ASP A 78 -3.06 -13.75 1.45
C ASP A 78 -2.44 -14.87 2.29
N MET A 79 -2.61 -14.75 3.62
CA MET A 79 -2.51 -15.92 4.48
C MET A 79 -3.81 -16.68 4.31
N GLU A 80 -3.73 -17.73 3.50
CA GLU A 80 -4.60 -18.89 3.57
C GLU A 80 -4.65 -19.36 5.04
N GLU A 81 -5.72 -19.02 5.76
CA GLU A 81 -5.98 -19.59 7.08
C GLU A 81 -6.65 -20.97 6.89
N GLU A 82 -5.85 -22.03 6.78
CA GLU A 82 -6.32 -23.38 7.13
C GLU A 82 -6.33 -23.54 8.65
N ASP A 83 -7.55 -23.46 9.18
CA ASP A 83 -8.17 -24.18 10.31
C ASP A 83 -7.27 -24.75 11.42
N ASN A 84 -7.48 -24.22 12.64
CA ASN A 84 -7.83 -25.12 13.74
C ASN A 84 -8.74 -24.40 14.75
N GLY A 85 -10.05 -24.62 14.62
CA GLY A 85 -10.91 -24.84 15.79
C GLY A 85 -11.99 -23.81 16.07
N MET A 86 -12.98 -23.70 15.19
CA MET A 86 -14.43 -23.81 15.49
C MET A 86 -15.22 -23.27 14.29
N VAL A 87 -15.37 -24.09 13.26
CA VAL A 87 -16.13 -23.75 12.06
C VAL A 87 -17.62 -23.88 12.37
N ASN A 88 -18.29 -22.76 12.67
CA ASN A 88 -19.74 -22.73 12.59
C ASN A 88 -20.08 -22.44 11.12
N GLU A 89 -20.47 -23.49 10.40
CA GLU A 89 -20.84 -23.43 8.99
C GLU A 89 -21.95 -22.39 8.75
N THR A 90 -21.60 -21.25 8.16
CA THR A 90 -22.50 -20.57 7.24
C THR A 90 -21.68 -20.22 6.02
N LYS A 91 -21.83 -21.04 4.97
CA LYS A 91 -21.30 -20.79 3.64
C LYS A 91 -21.49 -19.32 3.27
N ASP A 92 -20.38 -18.60 3.13
CA ASP A 92 -20.33 -17.39 2.33
C ASP A 92 -20.41 -17.87 0.88
N GLU A 93 -21.62 -18.19 0.43
CA GLU A 93 -21.88 -18.30 -1.00
C GLU A 93 -21.75 -16.88 -1.54
N ASP A 94 -20.90 -16.67 -2.55
CA ASP A 94 -20.82 -15.42 -3.30
C ASP A 94 -22.24 -15.03 -3.77
N VAL A 95 -22.92 -14.17 -3.01
CA VAL A 95 -24.28 -13.75 -3.36
C VAL A 95 -24.16 -12.74 -4.49
N GLU A 96 -24.29 -13.27 -5.71
CA GLU A 96 -24.30 -12.47 -6.93
C GLU A 96 -25.56 -11.61 -6.98
N PHE A 97 -25.38 -10.35 -7.40
CA PHE A 97 -26.44 -9.37 -7.59
C PHE A 97 -27.48 -9.88 -8.58
N ASP A 98 -28.74 -10.01 -8.15
CA ASP A 98 -29.83 -10.47 -9.01
C ASP A 98 -30.51 -9.28 -9.68
N SER A 99 -30.14 -9.02 -10.94
CA SER A 99 -30.75 -7.95 -11.75
C SER A 99 -32.25 -8.10 -12.01
N GLN A 100 -32.86 -9.24 -11.68
CA GLN A 100 -34.31 -9.45 -11.79
C GLN A 100 -35.06 -9.05 -10.49
N ASP A 101 -34.35 -8.84 -9.38
CA ASP A 101 -34.95 -8.36 -8.13
C ASP A 101 -34.96 -6.82 -8.11
N GLU A 102 -36.13 -6.23 -8.29
CA GLU A 102 -36.29 -4.77 -8.35
C GLU A 102 -35.79 -4.07 -7.08
N ASP A 103 -35.86 -4.75 -5.94
CA ASP A 103 -35.39 -4.17 -4.70
C ASP A 103 -33.86 -4.24 -4.55
N GLU A 104 -33.22 -5.30 -5.07
CA GLU A 104 -31.75 -5.32 -5.14
C GLU A 104 -31.26 -4.21 -6.09
N CYS A 105 -31.96 -3.98 -7.20
CA CYS A 105 -31.67 -2.88 -8.12
C CYS A 105 -31.76 -1.50 -7.47
N GLU A 106 -32.80 -1.25 -6.66
CA GLU A 106 -32.94 0.01 -5.93
C GLU A 106 -31.85 0.18 -4.85
N ASP A 107 -31.52 -0.89 -4.13
CA ASP A 107 -30.47 -0.90 -3.11
C ASP A 107 -29.08 -0.64 -3.73
N LEU A 108 -28.81 -1.16 -4.93
CA LEU A 108 -27.54 -0.96 -5.62
C LEU A 108 -27.41 0.48 -6.13
N PHE A 109 -28.50 1.04 -6.70
CA PHE A 109 -28.51 2.44 -7.16
C PHE A 109 -28.39 3.44 -6.01
N SER A 110 -28.91 3.11 -4.83
CA SER A 110 -28.81 3.93 -3.62
C SER A 110 -27.54 3.67 -2.79
N GLY A 111 -26.69 2.72 -3.20
CA GLY A 111 -25.39 2.43 -2.59
C GLY A 111 -25.45 1.70 -1.25
N ILE A 112 -26.60 1.09 -0.92
CA ILE A 112 -26.84 0.34 0.33
C ILE A 112 -26.85 -1.18 0.11
N TRP A 113 -26.73 -1.64 -1.13
CA TRP A 113 -26.69 -3.07 -1.46
C TRP A 113 -25.46 -3.76 -0.88
N THR A 114 -25.68 -4.88 -0.18
CA THR A 114 -24.62 -5.80 0.27
C THR A 114 -25.03 -7.25 0.06
N PRO A 115 -24.07 -8.17 -0.19
CA PRO A 115 -24.33 -9.62 -0.33
C PRO A 115 -25.13 -10.19 0.84
N GLN A 116 -24.86 -9.71 2.06
CA GLN A 116 -25.52 -10.13 3.29
C GLN A 116 -26.97 -9.63 3.37
N LEU A 117 -27.22 -8.38 2.94
CA LEU A 117 -28.55 -7.80 2.89
C LEU A 117 -29.43 -8.53 1.86
N ALA A 118 -28.87 -8.79 0.66
CA ALA A 118 -29.51 -9.57 -0.40
C ALA A 118 -29.85 -10.99 0.09
N SER A 119 -28.89 -11.72 0.67
CA SER A 119 -29.10 -13.06 1.22
C SER A 119 -30.20 -13.10 2.30
N LYS A 120 -30.19 -12.12 3.22
CA LYS A 120 -31.19 -12.03 4.28
C LYS A 120 -32.58 -11.73 3.74
N ARG A 121 -32.69 -10.92 2.68
CA ARG A 121 -33.96 -10.60 2.01
C ARG A 121 -34.51 -11.81 1.26
N ARG A 122 -33.67 -12.51 0.48
CA ARG A 122 -34.03 -13.77 -0.20
C ARG A 122 -34.51 -14.83 0.79
N LYS A 123 -33.82 -15.00 1.93
CA LYS A 123 -34.24 -15.90 3.03
C LYS A 123 -35.59 -15.48 3.62
N ARG A 124 -35.83 -14.18 3.80
CA ARG A 124 -37.13 -13.67 4.31
C ARG A 124 -38.29 -13.95 3.34
N ARG A 125 -38.05 -13.85 2.03
CA ARG A 125 -39.03 -14.20 0.98
C ARG A 125 -39.29 -15.70 0.91
N ALA A 126 -38.24 -16.53 1.06
CA ALA A 126 -38.35 -17.98 1.09
C ALA A 126 -39.20 -18.51 2.26
N TYR A 127 -39.10 -17.89 3.44
CA TYR A 127 -39.95 -18.23 4.59
C TYR A 127 -41.31 -17.51 4.62
N GLY A 128 -41.49 -16.43 3.86
CA GLY A 128 -42.76 -15.70 3.75
C GLY A 128 -43.79 -16.34 2.82
N HIS A 129 -43.40 -17.27 1.95
CA HIS A 129 -44.32 -17.99 1.07
C HIS A 129 -44.86 -19.30 1.69
N LEU A 130 -44.32 -19.76 2.82
CA LEU A 130 -44.72 -21.00 3.48
C LEU A 130 -45.86 -20.85 4.50
N ASP A 131 -46.62 -19.74 4.47
CA ASP A 131 -47.84 -19.60 5.28
C ASP A 131 -48.96 -18.92 4.48
N LEU A 132 -49.62 -19.70 3.61
CA LEU A 132 -51.01 -19.53 3.12
C LEU A 132 -51.43 -20.75 2.28
N SER A 133 -51.29 -21.95 2.85
CA SER A 133 -52.08 -23.11 2.46
C SER A 133 -52.02 -24.17 3.55
N ARG A 134 -52.79 -23.96 4.62
CA ARG A 134 -53.78 -24.92 5.15
C ARG A 134 -54.53 -24.36 6.34
#